data_AF-A0A815CZ75-F1
#
_entry.id   AF-A0A815CZ75-F1
#
_cell.length_a   1.000
_cell.length_b   1.000
_cell.length_c   1.000
_cell.angle_alpha   90.00
_cell.angle_beta   90.00
_cell.angle_gamma   90.00
#
_symmetry.space_group_name_H-M   'P 1'
#
loop_
_entity.id
_entity.type
_entity.pdbx_description
1 polymer ?
#
loop_
_entity_poly.entity_id
_entity_poly.type
_entity_poly.pdbx_seq_one_letter_code
_entity_poly.pdbx_strand_id
1 'polypeptide(L)'
;MMRAYFLGDGISSGTLAILGFVQDSEKTQYIPILTFANQTIFIEQTSSLGFSVETYFFILSFILFCSLISFLILSITKIGQDKSNENDESIKLIHNNNNEIEEEQESQINNKSFNISNNEFYLLAMFWSCFITFGFLPGLQSGSISALIYVAANGLNHIVYILLNIHFHEVSGEKGLFWSCFMVQCGTVLGAILNYMLTVHFQLFKERFPCHNYVCS
;
A
#
# COMPACT_ATOMS: atom_id res chain seq x y z
N MET A 1 -8.67 3.31 17.71
CA MET A 1 -8.09 2.47 16.64
C MET A 1 -7.59 3.28 15.44
N MET A 2 -8.38 4.22 14.89
CA MET A 2 -7.97 5.05 13.73
C MET A 2 -6.59 5.73 13.83
N ARG A 3 -6.21 6.28 14.99
CA ARG A 3 -4.90 6.95 15.15
C ARG A 3 -3.71 6.03 14.93
N ALA A 4 -3.79 4.79 15.42
CA ALA A 4 -2.73 3.80 15.23
C ALA A 4 -2.67 3.33 13.77
N TYR A 5 -3.82 3.23 13.11
CA TYR A 5 -3.90 2.93 11.68
C TYR A 5 -3.21 4.01 10.82
N PHE A 6 -3.53 5.29 11.04
CA PHE A 6 -2.87 6.40 10.32
C PHE A 6 -1.36 6.47 10.60
N LEU A 7 -0.95 6.16 11.82
CA LEU A 7 0.47 6.09 12.17
C LEU A 7 1.17 4.95 11.40
N GLY A 8 0.54 3.78 11.31
CA GLY A 8 1.05 2.65 10.54
C GLY A 8 1.15 2.94 9.04
N ASP A 9 0.15 3.61 8.46
CA ASP A 9 0.14 4.01 7.06
C ASP A 9 1.25 5.04 6.75
N GLY A 10 1.44 6.01 7.65
CA GLY A 10 2.53 7.00 7.56
C GLY A 10 3.93 6.36 7.65
N ILE A 11 4.13 5.39 8.54
CA ILE A 11 5.42 4.69 8.67
C ILE A 11 5.70 3.83 7.44
N SER A 12 4.68 3.14 6.91
CA SER A 12 4.82 2.27 5.75
C SER A 12 5.15 3.06 4.48
N SER A 13 4.45 4.17 4.25
CA SER A 13 4.73 5.09 3.13
C SER A 13 6.09 5.78 3.27
N GLY A 14 6.49 6.19 4.48
CA GLY A 14 7.83 6.72 4.74
C GLY A 14 8.94 5.70 4.44
N THR A 15 8.73 4.44 4.81
CA THR A 15 9.69 3.36 4.55
C THR A 15 9.86 3.11 3.04
N LEU A 16 8.76 3.10 2.28
CA LEU A 16 8.78 2.99 0.82
C LEU A 16 9.49 4.18 0.16
N ALA A 17 9.25 5.40 0.64
CA ALA A 17 9.91 6.60 0.13
C ALA A 17 11.43 6.56 0.36
N ILE A 18 11.88 6.11 1.54
CA ILE A 18 13.29 5.92 1.86
C ILE A 18 13.91 4.86 0.94
N LEU A 19 13.24 3.72 0.74
CA LEU A 19 13.72 2.68 -0.19
C LEU A 19 13.86 3.20 -1.62
N GLY A 20 12.87 3.96 -2.11
CA GLY A 20 12.93 4.59 -3.42
C GLY A 20 14.08 5.59 -3.53
N PHE A 21 14.31 6.40 -2.49
CA PHE A 21 15.42 7.35 -2.45
C PHE A 21 16.79 6.65 -2.43
N VAL A 22 16.91 5.55 -1.69
CA VAL A 22 18.14 4.72 -1.66
C VAL A 22 18.40 4.08 -3.02
N GLN A 23 17.35 3.69 -3.75
CA GLN A 23 17.47 3.14 -5.09
C GLN A 23 17.87 4.19 -6.13
N ASP A 24 17.40 5.44 -5.99
CA ASP A 24 17.68 6.56 -6.88
C ASP A 24 19.07 7.20 -6.67
N SER A 25 19.83 6.72 -5.67
CA SER A 25 21.22 7.12 -5.45
C SER A 25 22.13 6.52 -6.54
N GLU A 26 22.01 6.99 -7.78
CA GLU A 26 23.00 6.71 -8.82
C GLU A 26 24.35 7.29 -8.40
N LYS A 27 25.37 6.43 -8.29
CA LYS A 27 26.75 6.90 -8.16
C LYS A 27 27.27 7.16 -9.57
N THR A 28 27.39 8.42 -9.95
CA THR A 28 28.10 8.78 -11.17
C THR A 28 29.58 8.44 -10.99
N GLN A 29 30.06 7.45 -11.75
CA GLN A 29 31.47 7.08 -11.76
C GLN A 29 32.06 7.51 -13.09
N TYR A 30 32.94 8.52 -13.05
CA TYR A 30 33.64 9.00 -14.23
C TYR A 30 34.83 8.08 -14.52
N ILE A 31 34.78 7.34 -15.63
CA ILE A 31 35.92 6.53 -16.08
C ILE A 31 36.67 7.32 -17.16
N PRO A 32 37.96 7.63 -16.95
CA PRO A 32 38.76 8.28 -17.99
C PRO A 32 39.07 7.27 -19.09
N ILE A 33 38.69 7.59 -20.33
CA ILE A 33 39.10 6.80 -21.50
C ILE A 33 40.17 7.59 -22.24
N LEU A 34 41.30 6.92 -22.49
CA LEU A 34 42.40 7.46 -23.30
C LEU A 34 42.02 7.37 -24.78
N THR A 35 41.68 8.50 -25.38
CA THR A 35 41.41 8.60 -26.83
C THR A 35 42.72 8.77 -27.61
N PHE A 36 42.75 8.24 -28.83
CA PHE A 36 43.87 8.25 -29.77
C PHE A 36 44.14 9.66 -30.37
N ALA A 37 44.35 10.68 -29.54
CA ALA A 37 44.71 12.07 -29.94
C ALA A 37 45.15 12.99 -28.78
N ASN A 38 45.65 12.45 -27.64
CA ASN A 38 45.98 13.23 -26.43
C ASN A 38 44.83 14.04 -25.81
N GLN A 39 43.57 13.77 -26.17
CA GLN A 39 42.40 14.32 -25.48
C GLN A 39 41.77 13.24 -24.59
N THR A 40 41.64 13.53 -23.30
CA THR A 40 40.90 12.70 -22.34
C THR A 40 39.42 13.06 -22.42
N ILE A 41 38.59 12.13 -22.91
CA ILE A 41 37.14 12.26 -22.84
C ILE A 41 36.69 11.50 -21.61
N PHE A 42 35.97 12.16 -20.72
CA PHE A 42 35.29 11.50 -19.61
C PHE A 42 33.97 10.97 -20.15
N ILE A 43 33.83 9.65 -20.16
CA ILE A 43 32.53 9.05 -20.39
C ILE A 43 31.86 8.93 -19.02
N GLU A 44 30.69 9.55 -18.92
CA GLU A 44 29.77 9.33 -17.82
C GLU A 44 29.20 7.92 -17.99
N GLN A 45 29.84 6.95 -17.33
CA GLN A 45 29.27 5.62 -17.21
C GLN A 45 28.34 5.67 -16.00
N THR A 46 27.04 5.63 -16.26
CA THR A 46 26.06 5.38 -15.19
C THR A 46 26.40 4.00 -14.62
N SER A 47 26.86 3.99 -13.36
CA SER A 47 27.14 2.73 -12.69
C SER A 47 25.82 2.00 -12.46
N SER A 48 25.85 0.67 -12.57
CA SER A 48 24.68 -0.19 -12.36
C SER A 48 24.01 0.15 -11.03
N LEU A 49 22.68 0.29 -11.03
CA LEU A 49 21.84 0.49 -9.84
C LEU A 49 22.41 -0.28 -8.63
N GLY A 50 22.59 0.42 -7.50
CA GLY A 50 23.22 -0.16 -6.31
C GLY A 50 22.47 -1.34 -5.68
N PHE A 51 21.22 -1.57 -6.10
CA PHE A 51 20.38 -2.66 -5.63
C PHE A 51 19.72 -3.39 -6.80
N SER A 52 19.78 -4.74 -6.77
CA SER A 52 18.99 -5.58 -7.67
C SER A 52 17.51 -5.37 -7.39
N VAL A 53 16.73 -5.18 -8.45
CA VAL A 53 15.25 -5.10 -8.42
C VAL A 53 14.66 -6.29 -7.64
N GLU A 54 15.28 -7.45 -7.74
CA GLU A 54 14.86 -8.66 -7.02
C GLU A 54 14.95 -8.49 -5.49
N THR A 55 16.01 -7.85 -5.00
CA THR A 55 16.18 -7.59 -3.57
C THR A 55 15.13 -6.60 -3.05
N TYR A 56 14.78 -5.59 -3.84
CA TYR A 56 13.70 -4.66 -3.50
C TYR A 56 12.37 -5.39 -3.32
N PHE A 57 11.97 -6.23 -4.29
CA PHE A 57 10.73 -7.00 -4.19
C PHE A 57 10.74 -8.00 -3.02
N PHE A 58 11.89 -8.60 -2.71
CA PHE A 58 12.03 -9.49 -1.56
C PHE A 58 11.80 -8.76 -0.23
N ILE A 59 12.43 -7.60 -0.03
CA ILE A 59 12.24 -6.77 1.17
C ILE A 59 10.78 -6.32 1.28
N LEU A 60 10.18 -5.88 0.16
CA LEU A 60 8.78 -5.45 0.13
C LEU A 60 7.84 -6.60 0.51
N SER A 61 8.04 -7.79 -0.07
CA SER A 61 7.26 -8.99 0.23
C SER A 61 7.36 -9.39 1.70
N PHE A 62 8.58 -9.33 2.27
CA PHE A 62 8.81 -9.61 3.68
C PHE A 62 8.06 -8.64 4.60
N ILE A 63 8.12 -7.33 4.33
CA ILE A 63 7.40 -6.31 5.10
C ILE A 63 5.88 -6.54 5.03
N LEU A 64 5.35 -6.82 3.84
CA LEU A 64 3.93 -7.12 3.64
C LEU A 64 3.51 -8.39 4.40
N PHE A 65 4.36 -9.41 4.41
CA PHE A 65 4.11 -10.65 5.14
C PHE A 65 4.10 -10.43 6.66
N CYS A 66 5.03 -9.64 7.20
CA CYS A 66 5.03 -9.27 8.61
C CYS A 66 3.79 -8.44 9.00
N SER A 67 3.33 -7.56 8.11
CA SER A 67 2.10 -6.79 8.29
C SER A 67 0.86 -7.70 8.33
N LEU A 68 0.77 -8.65 7.40
CA LEU A 68 -0.29 -9.66 7.38
C LEU A 68 -0.30 -10.50 8.68
N ILE A 69 0.86 -10.98 9.13
CA ILE A 69 0.94 -11.75 10.39
C ILE A 69 0.49 -10.90 11.57
N SER A 70 0.98 -9.66 11.67
CA SER A 70 0.60 -8.76 12.78
C SER A 70 -0.91 -8.51 12.80
N PHE A 71 -1.51 -8.36 11.61
CA PHE A 71 -2.95 -8.21 11.46
C PHE A 71 -3.73 -9.47 11.84
N LEU A 72 -3.27 -10.66 11.42
CA LEU A 72 -3.88 -11.94 11.80
C LEU A 72 -3.82 -12.16 13.31
N ILE A 73 -2.68 -11.87 13.94
CA ILE A 73 -2.54 -11.93 15.39
C ILE A 73 -3.54 -10.98 16.05
N LEU A 74 -3.64 -9.73 15.59
CA LEU A 74 -4.58 -8.76 16.15
C LEU A 74 -6.04 -9.20 15.97
N SER A 75 -6.38 -9.80 14.83
CA SER A 75 -7.73 -10.32 14.57
C SER A 75 -8.08 -11.52 15.42
N ILE A 76 -7.11 -12.38 15.76
CA ILE A 76 -7.34 -13.57 16.58
C ILE A 76 -7.35 -13.21 18.07
N THR A 77 -6.54 -12.22 18.47
CA THR A 77 -6.41 -11.81 19.86
C THR A 77 -7.67 -11.06 20.28
N LYS A 78 -8.52 -11.71 21.07
CA LYS A 78 -9.79 -11.19 21.66
C LYS A 78 -9.70 -9.85 22.41
N ILE A 79 -8.51 -9.27 22.57
CA ILE A 79 -8.28 -7.97 23.24
C ILE A 79 -9.15 -6.84 22.67
N GLY A 80 -9.58 -6.93 21.40
CA GLY A 80 -10.51 -5.97 20.79
C GLY A 80 -11.99 -6.26 21.03
N GLN A 81 -12.37 -7.53 21.23
CA GLN A 81 -13.78 -7.93 21.37
C GLN A 81 -14.34 -7.67 22.77
N ASP A 82 -13.53 -7.76 23.82
CA ASP A 82 -14.03 -7.64 25.20
C ASP A 82 -14.40 -6.20 25.59
N LYS A 83 -13.77 -5.19 24.98
CA LYS A 83 -14.04 -3.78 25.34
C LYS A 83 -15.40 -3.25 24.86
N SER A 84 -16.01 -3.89 23.87
CA SER A 84 -17.37 -3.53 23.44
C SER A 84 -18.42 -4.04 24.42
N ASN A 85 -18.19 -5.19 25.06
CA ASN A 85 -19.16 -5.79 25.97
C ASN A 85 -19.21 -5.09 27.35
N GLU A 86 -18.08 -4.57 27.82
CA GLU A 86 -17.99 -3.91 29.14
C GLU A 86 -18.68 -2.52 29.16
N ASN A 87 -18.71 -1.83 28.01
CA ASN A 87 -19.49 -0.59 27.85
C ASN A 87 -21.00 -0.86 27.70
N ASP A 88 -21.39 -1.95 27.05
CA ASP A 88 -22.80 -2.34 26.93
C ASP A 88 -23.41 -2.76 28.28
N GLU A 89 -22.65 -3.43 29.15
CA GLU A 89 -23.13 -3.77 30.51
C GLU A 89 -23.26 -2.55 31.42
N SER A 90 -22.32 -1.59 31.34
CA SER A 90 -22.39 -0.37 32.15
C SER A 90 -23.47 0.59 31.69
N ILE A 91 -23.80 0.62 30.39
CA ILE A 91 -24.95 1.38 29.85
C ILE A 91 -26.28 0.70 30.21
N LYS A 92 -26.38 -0.63 30.15
CA LYS A 92 -27.57 -1.37 30.62
C LYS A 92 -27.90 -1.14 32.09
N LEU A 93 -26.89 -1.07 32.96
CA LEU A 93 -27.09 -0.79 34.39
C LEU A 93 -27.61 0.62 34.67
N ILE A 94 -27.34 1.59 33.78
CA ILE A 94 -27.84 2.97 33.91
C ILE A 94 -29.23 3.11 33.30
N HIS A 95 -29.55 2.38 32.23
CA HIS A 95 -30.80 2.52 31.50
C HIS A 95 -32.00 1.77 32.12
N ASN A 96 -31.74 0.73 32.93
CA ASN A 96 -32.76 -0.03 33.65
C ASN A 96 -33.56 0.79 34.69
N ASN A 97 -33.18 2.04 34.94
CA ASN A 97 -33.87 2.92 35.87
C ASN A 97 -34.88 3.88 35.22
N ASN A 98 -34.89 4.05 33.89
CA ASN A 98 -35.63 5.19 33.32
C ASN A 98 -36.71 4.95 32.26
N ASN A 99 -36.68 3.99 31.32
CA ASN A 99 -37.80 3.90 30.35
C ASN A 99 -37.93 2.53 29.68
N GLU A 100 -39.07 1.87 29.91
CA GLU A 100 -39.42 0.51 29.44
C GLU A 100 -40.02 0.49 28.01
N ILE A 101 -39.83 1.52 27.17
CA ILE A 101 -40.60 1.67 25.91
C ILE A 101 -39.75 1.85 24.62
N GLU A 102 -38.43 2.08 24.69
CA GLU A 102 -37.59 2.27 23.47
C GLU A 102 -36.59 1.14 23.15
N GLU A 103 -36.48 0.11 23.99
CA GLU A 103 -35.44 -0.95 23.86
C GLU A 103 -35.61 -1.93 22.67
N GLU A 104 -36.73 -1.90 21.95
CA GLU A 104 -36.95 -2.82 20.82
C GLU A 104 -36.29 -2.38 19.50
N GLN A 105 -35.84 -1.12 19.38
CA GLN A 105 -35.19 -0.63 18.15
C GLN A 105 -33.65 -0.73 18.16
N GLU A 106 -32.99 -0.62 19.31
CA GLU A 106 -31.51 -0.62 19.36
C GLU A 106 -30.91 -2.03 19.33
N SER A 107 -31.62 -3.04 19.86
CA SER A 107 -31.21 -4.45 19.81
C SER A 107 -31.26 -5.08 18.41
N GLN A 108 -31.99 -4.47 17.46
CA GLN A 108 -31.99 -4.90 16.05
C GLN A 108 -30.82 -4.31 15.24
N ILE A 109 -30.15 -3.26 15.72
CA ILE A 109 -29.00 -2.65 15.04
C ILE A 109 -27.73 -3.49 15.26
N ASN A 110 -27.56 -4.07 16.46
CA ASN A 110 -26.35 -4.83 16.81
C ASN A 110 -26.28 -6.24 16.22
N ASN A 111 -27.39 -6.78 15.71
CA ASN A 111 -27.44 -8.05 14.97
C ASN A 111 -27.64 -7.89 13.47
N LYS A 112 -27.42 -6.69 12.91
CA LYS A 112 -27.35 -6.52 11.46
C LYS A 112 -26.12 -7.28 10.98
N SER A 113 -26.31 -8.54 10.62
CA SER A 113 -25.29 -9.40 10.03
C SER A 113 -24.63 -8.60 8.92
N PHE A 114 -23.33 -8.33 9.05
CA PHE A 114 -22.56 -7.61 8.04
C PHE A 114 -22.84 -8.26 6.68
N ASN A 115 -23.69 -7.62 5.87
CA ASN A 115 -24.20 -8.22 4.65
C ASN A 115 -23.20 -7.88 3.56
N ILE A 116 -22.23 -8.79 3.38
CA ILE A 116 -21.11 -8.64 2.45
C ILE A 116 -21.61 -8.24 1.05
N SER A 117 -22.78 -8.73 0.61
CA SER A 117 -23.31 -8.44 -0.73
C SER A 117 -23.59 -6.95 -0.98
N ASN A 118 -24.01 -6.19 0.03
CA ASN A 118 -24.32 -4.78 -0.15
C ASN A 118 -23.06 -3.91 -0.17
N ASN A 119 -21.95 -4.45 0.34
CA ASN A 119 -20.69 -3.74 0.49
C ASN A 119 -19.60 -4.25 -0.47
N GLU A 120 -19.93 -5.22 -1.32
CA GLU A 120 -19.00 -5.84 -2.26
C GLU A 120 -18.32 -4.82 -3.16
N PHE A 121 -19.08 -3.82 -3.63
CA PHE A 121 -18.56 -2.75 -4.48
C PHE A 121 -17.43 -1.95 -3.81
N TYR A 122 -17.61 -1.58 -2.53
CA TYR A 122 -16.60 -0.82 -1.79
C TYR A 122 -15.34 -1.64 -1.53
N LEU A 123 -15.52 -2.92 -1.20
CA LEU A 123 -14.41 -3.86 -1.00
C LEU A 123 -13.62 -4.06 -2.30
N LEU A 124 -14.31 -4.22 -3.43
CA LEU A 124 -13.69 -4.35 -4.75
C LEU A 124 -12.97 -3.07 -5.16
N ALA A 125 -13.57 -1.89 -4.91
CA ALA A 125 -12.95 -0.60 -5.20
C ALA A 125 -11.67 -0.38 -4.38
N MET A 126 -11.68 -0.74 -3.10
CA MET A 126 -10.47 -0.70 -2.25
C MET A 126 -9.40 -1.66 -2.74
N PHE A 127 -9.78 -2.91 -3.09
CA PHE A 127 -8.88 -3.88 -3.67
C PHE A 127 -8.18 -3.33 -4.91
N TRP A 128 -8.93 -2.80 -5.88
CA TRP A 128 -8.37 -2.27 -7.13
C TRP A 128 -7.52 -1.03 -6.89
N SER A 129 -7.96 -0.11 -6.03
CA SER A 129 -7.17 1.08 -5.70
C SER A 129 -5.81 0.70 -5.12
N CYS A 130 -5.75 -0.27 -4.20
CA CYS A 130 -4.51 -0.73 -3.58
C CYS A 130 -3.64 -1.58 -4.53
N PHE A 131 -4.27 -2.44 -5.33
CA PHE A 131 -3.61 -3.22 -6.38
C PHE A 131 -2.86 -2.30 -7.34
N ILE A 132 -3.53 -1.25 -7.82
CA ILE A 132 -3.00 -0.27 -8.75
C ILE A 132 -1.90 0.55 -8.06
N THR A 133 -2.22 1.20 -6.94
CA THR A 133 -1.36 2.20 -6.30
C THR A 133 -0.11 1.60 -5.66
N PHE A 134 -0.25 0.50 -4.93
CA PHE A 134 0.84 -0.08 -4.13
C PHE A 134 1.49 -1.30 -4.77
N GLY A 135 0.80 -1.99 -5.67
CA GLY A 135 1.32 -3.20 -6.30
C GLY A 135 1.88 -2.95 -7.70
N PHE A 136 1.03 -2.41 -8.57
CA PHE A 136 1.29 -2.33 -10.01
C PHE A 136 2.13 -1.12 -10.40
N LEU A 137 1.70 0.10 -10.07
CA LEU A 137 2.38 1.31 -10.55
C LEU A 137 3.83 1.49 -10.05
N PRO A 138 4.24 1.06 -8.84
CA PRO A 138 5.63 1.25 -8.41
C PRO A 138 6.66 0.66 -9.38
N GLY A 139 6.34 -0.40 -10.12
CA GLY A 139 7.26 -0.93 -11.15
C GLY A 139 7.26 -0.15 -12.47
N LEU A 140 6.29 0.74 -12.69
CA LEU A 140 6.25 1.62 -13.87
C LEU A 140 7.08 2.89 -13.69
N GLN A 141 7.70 3.11 -12.52
CA GLN A 141 8.46 4.31 -12.21
C GLN A 141 9.84 4.31 -12.92
N SER A 142 9.88 4.13 -14.23
CA SER A 142 11.08 4.34 -15.04
C SER A 142 10.99 5.73 -15.71
N GLY A 143 11.55 6.76 -15.09
CA GLY A 143 11.76 8.08 -15.69
C GLY A 143 11.28 9.30 -14.87
N SER A 144 11.88 10.46 -15.13
CA SER A 144 11.66 11.69 -14.34
C SER A 144 10.30 12.36 -14.59
N ILE A 145 9.78 12.35 -15.83
CA ILE A 145 8.47 12.95 -16.15
C ILE A 145 7.33 12.01 -15.71
N SER A 146 7.50 10.71 -15.88
CA SER A 146 6.56 9.69 -15.37
C SER A 146 6.48 9.72 -13.86
N ALA A 147 7.58 10.02 -13.15
CA ALA A 147 7.58 10.14 -11.69
C ALA A 147 6.64 11.24 -11.16
N LEU A 148 6.59 12.42 -11.79
CA LEU A 148 5.67 13.50 -11.35
C LEU A 148 4.20 13.14 -11.56
N ILE A 149 3.87 12.61 -12.74
CA ILE A 149 2.50 12.15 -13.04
C ILE A 149 2.11 11.01 -12.09
N TYR A 150 3.05 10.12 -11.80
CA TYR A 150 2.88 9.02 -10.85
C TYR A 150 2.60 9.52 -9.43
N VAL A 151 3.39 10.46 -8.91
CA VAL A 151 3.19 11.02 -7.56
C VAL A 151 1.79 11.67 -7.47
N ALA A 152 1.39 12.42 -8.50
CA ALA A 152 0.07 13.04 -8.54
C ALA A 152 -1.07 12.00 -8.59
N ALA A 153 -0.96 10.98 -9.46
CA ALA A 153 -1.95 9.93 -9.62
C ALA A 153 -2.08 9.07 -8.35
N ASN A 154 -0.96 8.72 -7.72
CA ASN A 154 -0.95 7.99 -6.46
C ASN A 154 -1.53 8.83 -5.32
N GLY A 155 -1.21 10.12 -5.24
CA GLY A 155 -1.82 11.03 -4.27
C GLY A 155 -3.33 11.07 -4.41
N LEU A 156 -3.84 11.17 -5.65
CA LEU A 156 -5.28 11.16 -5.92
C LEU A 156 -5.92 9.83 -5.54
N ASN A 157 -5.33 8.70 -5.93
CA ASN A 157 -5.83 7.36 -5.57
C ASN A 157 -5.82 7.13 -4.06
N HIS A 158 -4.80 7.63 -3.35
CA HIS A 158 -4.72 7.54 -1.90
C HIS A 158 -5.82 8.36 -1.20
N ILE A 159 -6.15 9.55 -1.72
CA ILE A 159 -7.29 10.34 -1.23
C ILE A 159 -8.60 9.56 -1.45
N VAL A 160 -8.82 8.99 -2.64
CA VAL A 160 -10.00 8.17 -2.93
C VAL A 160 -10.08 6.97 -1.98
N TYR A 161 -8.95 6.31 -1.74
CA TYR A 161 -8.84 5.21 -0.78
C TYR A 161 -9.23 5.62 0.64
N ILE A 162 -8.74 6.77 1.13
CA ILE A 162 -9.10 7.28 2.46
C ILE A 162 -10.60 7.56 2.52
N LEU A 163 -11.18 8.21 1.50
CA LEU A 163 -12.62 8.51 1.46
C LEU A 163 -13.46 7.23 1.45
N LEU A 164 -13.06 6.23 0.67
CA LEU A 164 -13.71 4.91 0.66
C LEU A 164 -13.64 4.25 2.03
N ASN A 165 -12.50 4.28 2.71
CA ASN A 165 -12.37 3.71 4.06
C ASN A 165 -13.22 4.44 5.10
N ILE A 166 -13.25 5.77 5.07
CA ILE A 166 -14.07 6.57 6.01
C ILE A 166 -15.54 6.20 5.82
N HIS A 167 -16.02 6.20 4.59
CA HIS A 167 -17.41 5.88 4.29
C HIS A 167 -17.75 4.42 4.59
N PHE A 168 -16.86 3.50 4.22
CA PHE A 168 -17.05 2.08 4.49
C PHE A 168 -17.07 1.77 5.99
N HIS A 169 -16.23 2.44 6.78
CA HIS A 169 -16.22 2.34 8.24
C HIS A 169 -17.55 2.82 8.83
N GLU A 170 -18.10 3.93 8.33
CA GLU A 170 -19.40 4.45 8.76
C GLU A 170 -20.54 3.45 8.50
N VAL A 171 -20.53 2.78 7.33
CA VAL A 171 -21.59 1.83 6.95
C VAL A 171 -21.44 0.46 7.63
N SER A 172 -20.22 0.04 7.93
CA SER A 172 -19.92 -1.37 8.25
C SER A 172 -19.52 -1.62 9.70
N GLY A 173 -19.29 -0.55 10.47
CA GLY A 173 -18.81 -0.64 11.85
C GLY A 173 -17.48 -1.38 11.97
N GLU A 174 -17.26 -2.02 13.12
CA GLU A 174 -15.96 -2.63 13.46
C GLU A 174 -15.57 -3.80 12.55
N LYS A 175 -16.55 -4.60 12.10
CA LYS A 175 -16.31 -5.72 11.18
C LYS A 175 -15.86 -5.26 9.80
N GLY A 176 -16.26 -4.05 9.39
CA GLY A 176 -15.80 -3.44 8.14
C GLY A 176 -14.29 -3.26 8.12
N LEU A 177 -13.71 -2.75 9.20
CA LEU A 177 -12.27 -2.47 9.27
C LEU A 177 -11.41 -3.72 9.02
N PHE A 178 -11.88 -4.89 9.46
CA PHE A 178 -11.19 -6.14 9.18
C PHE A 178 -11.18 -6.47 7.69
N TRP A 179 -12.34 -6.41 7.04
CA TRP A 179 -12.48 -6.72 5.61
C TRP A 179 -11.79 -5.70 4.71
N SER A 180 -11.76 -4.41 5.09
CA SER A 180 -11.00 -3.42 4.33
C SER A 180 -9.51 -3.73 4.36
N CYS A 181 -8.95 -3.98 5.55
CA CYS A 181 -7.54 -4.33 5.70
C CYS A 181 -7.17 -5.60 4.92
N PHE A 182 -8.04 -6.63 4.97
CA PHE A 182 -7.84 -7.86 4.22
C PHE A 182 -7.80 -7.61 2.70
N MET A 183 -8.74 -6.83 2.17
CA MET A 183 -8.78 -6.51 0.73
C MET A 183 -7.58 -5.67 0.29
N VAL A 184 -7.13 -4.73 1.12
CA VAL A 184 -5.93 -3.93 0.87
C VAL A 184 -4.70 -4.82 0.74
N GLN A 185 -4.48 -5.71 1.70
CA GLN A 185 -3.33 -6.62 1.71
C GLN A 185 -3.35 -7.55 0.50
N CYS A 186 -4.51 -8.16 0.20
CA CYS A 186 -4.68 -9.00 -0.99
C CYS A 186 -4.40 -8.24 -2.29
N GLY A 187 -4.92 -7.02 -2.43
CA GLY A 187 -4.70 -6.18 -3.61
C GLY A 187 -3.23 -5.83 -3.79
N THR A 188 -2.56 -5.37 -2.74
CA THR A 188 -1.13 -5.03 -2.79
C THR A 188 -0.26 -6.24 -3.12
N VAL A 189 -0.51 -7.40 -2.51
CA VAL A 189 0.27 -8.63 -2.78
C VAL A 189 0.08 -9.08 -4.23
N LEU A 190 -1.16 -9.15 -4.73
CA LEU A 190 -1.41 -9.54 -6.11
C LEU A 190 -0.81 -8.57 -7.12
N GLY A 191 -0.90 -7.26 -6.85
CA GLY A 191 -0.30 -6.25 -7.71
C GLY A 191 1.22 -6.33 -7.73
N ALA A 192 1.87 -6.58 -6.58
CA ALA A 192 3.31 -6.78 -6.50
C ALA A 192 3.76 -8.03 -7.25
N ILE A 193 3.04 -9.14 -7.14
CA ILE A 193 3.34 -10.38 -7.89
C ILE A 193 3.23 -10.15 -9.39
N LEU A 194 2.15 -9.49 -9.85
CA LEU A 194 1.96 -9.20 -11.28
C LEU A 194 3.08 -8.29 -11.79
N ASN A 195 3.41 -7.26 -11.03
CA ASN A 195 4.46 -6.32 -11.38
C ASN A 195 5.84 -7.01 -11.46
N TYR A 196 6.16 -7.90 -10.52
CA TYR A 196 7.37 -8.72 -10.58
C TYR A 196 7.40 -9.58 -11.85
N MET A 197 6.29 -10.27 -12.17
CA MET A 197 6.20 -11.09 -13.38
C MET A 197 6.44 -10.26 -14.65
N LEU A 198 5.82 -9.07 -14.75
CA LEU A 198 5.98 -8.16 -15.89
C LEU A 198 7.40 -7.62 -16.02
N THR A 199 8.02 -7.27 -14.90
CA THR A 199 9.35 -6.64 -14.88
C THR A 199 10.45 -7.67 -15.09
N VAL A 200 10.42 -8.78 -14.34
CA VAL A 200 11.50 -9.77 -14.32
C VAL A 200 11.35 -10.82 -15.42
N HIS A 201 10.16 -11.38 -15.59
CA HIS A 201 9.95 -12.47 -16.56
C HIS A 201 9.70 -11.96 -17.98
N PHE A 202 8.81 -10.98 -18.13
CA PHE A 202 8.50 -10.44 -19.46
C PHE A 202 9.50 -9.38 -19.93
N GLN A 203 10.35 -8.85 -19.03
CA GLN A 203 11.30 -7.77 -19.33
C GLN A 203 10.64 -6.60 -20.06
N LEU A 204 9.36 -6.32 -19.76
CA LEU A 204 8.58 -5.28 -20.45
C LEU A 204 9.22 -3.90 -20.24
N PHE A 205 9.85 -3.72 -19.08
CA PHE A 205 10.61 -2.55 -18.70
C PHE A 205 12.10 -2.88 -18.80
N LYS A 206 12.62 -2.84 -20.02
CA LYS A 206 14.08 -2.87 -20.23
C LYS A 206 14.63 -1.52 -19.77
N GLU A 207 15.65 -1.52 -18.91
CA GLU A 207 16.39 -0.31 -18.60
C GLU A 207 16.79 0.36 -19.91
N ARG A 208 16.47 1.65 -20.04
CA ARG A 208 17.00 2.44 -21.16
C ARG A 208 18.52 2.40 -21.01
N PHE A 209 19.19 1.62 -21.84
CA PHE A 209 20.62 1.72 -21.97
C PHE A 209 20.94 3.18 -22.25
N PRO A 210 21.88 3.81 -21.52
CA PRO A 210 22.32 5.15 -21.83
C PRO A 210 22.78 5.15 -23.28
N CYS A 211 22.10 5.94 -24.13
CA CYS A 211 22.42 6.05 -25.55
C CYS A 211 23.87 6.50 -25.69
N HIS A 212 24.77 5.55 -25.93
CA HIS A 212 26.17 5.85 -26.08
C HIS A 212 26.44 6.15 -27.55
N ASN A 213 26.60 7.44 -27.86
CA ASN A 213 26.91 8.01 -29.18
C ASN A 213 25.78 7.89 -30.22
N TYR A 214 24.91 8.90 -30.29
CA TYR A 214 24.11 9.39 -31.44
C TYR A 214 23.34 8.41 -32.35
N VAL A 215 23.34 7.10 -32.11
CA VAL A 215 22.58 6.13 -32.91
C VAL A 215 21.77 5.26 -31.95
N CYS A 216 20.61 5.79 -31.58
CA CYS A 216 19.55 5.00 -30.98
C CYS A 216 18.51 4.76 -32.08
N SER A 217 18.51 3.54 -32.64
CA SER A 217 17.43 3.03 -33.49
C SER A 217 16.43 2.27 -32.65
#